data_AF-A0A2W2GI15-F1
#
_entry.id   AF-A0A2W2GI15-F1
#
_cell.length_a   1.000
_cell.length_b   1.000
_cell.length_c   1.000
_cell.angle_alpha   90.00
_cell.angle_beta   90.00
_cell.angle_gamma   90.00
#
_symmetry.space_group_name_H-M   'P 1'
#
loop_
_entity.id
_entity.type
_entity.pdbx_description
1 polymer ?
#
loop_
_entity_poly.entity_id
_entity_poly.type
_entity_poly.pdbx_seq_one_letter_code
_entity_poly.pdbx_strand_id
1 'polypeptide(L)'
;MPKSIRAACAAVPLALLAACGSAATPTAASPEATGSETTRRVENIIADCMKGRGFQYVPFVAPPLRPSSETAGKALTGDHAAMRAHRQKQGYGVFAIYVYPQELGNPMVEPDETAKPKVVDPNNKIITSLSKSQYAAYREAEDRCYADAIEQVTGKRIEGLFDHFEQAEESARRTAEQELDGDAELVELAAATASCLKAKGYSVPSTKPTAIASRGRERFEAVKRPMGEKIPDDVAEGLGADKVERYEPNLTVEQARPYLDREVKDALDDLACGKDFYAAFLPAQREIEQRVHRDFGLSP
;
A
#
# COMPACT_ATOMS: atom_id res chain seq x y z
N MET A 1 -34.55 -78.85 3.63
CA MET A 1 -34.03 -79.03 2.25
C MET A 1 -32.98 -77.96 1.99
N PRO A 2 -31.94 -78.19 1.18
CA PRO A 2 -30.83 -79.13 1.36
C PRO A 2 -29.44 -78.42 1.39
N LYS A 3 -28.41 -79.20 1.75
CA LYS A 3 -27.04 -79.21 1.20
C LYS A 3 -26.06 -78.05 1.49
N SER A 4 -25.04 -78.43 2.27
CA SER A 4 -23.63 -78.54 1.83
C SER A 4 -22.79 -77.25 1.68
N ILE A 5 -21.46 -77.17 1.82
CA ILE A 5 -20.30 -78.00 2.22
C ILE A 5 -19.08 -77.05 2.04
N ARG A 6 -17.96 -77.30 2.76
CA ARG A 6 -16.54 -76.86 2.51
C ARG A 6 -16.21 -75.37 2.79
N ALA A 7 -14.99 -75.00 3.18
CA ALA A 7 -13.81 -75.69 3.68
C ALA A 7 -12.81 -74.60 4.11
N ALA A 8 -11.96 -74.95 5.07
CA ALA A 8 -10.82 -74.16 5.52
C ALA A 8 -9.78 -73.94 4.41
N CYS A 9 -8.98 -72.88 4.53
CA CYS A 9 -7.55 -72.92 4.25
C CYS A 9 -6.84 -71.75 4.96
N ALA A 10 -5.91 -72.11 5.84
CA ALA A 10 -4.89 -71.23 6.38
C ALA A 10 -3.81 -70.95 5.33
N ALA A 11 -3.21 -69.76 5.36
CA ALA A 11 -1.82 -69.52 4.96
C ALA A 11 -1.37 -68.12 5.40
N VAL A 12 -0.42 -68.09 6.34
CA VAL A 12 0.56 -67.00 6.54
C VAL A 12 1.69 -67.26 5.54
N PRO A 13 2.23 -66.25 4.81
CA PRO A 13 3.55 -65.73 5.22
C PRO A 13 3.84 -64.25 4.92
N LEU A 14 4.83 -63.74 5.67
CA LEU A 14 5.63 -62.54 5.43
C LEU A 14 6.10 -62.40 3.97
N ALA A 15 6.12 -61.17 3.47
CA ALA A 15 7.08 -60.72 2.48
C ALA A 15 7.49 -59.26 2.74
N LEU A 16 8.80 -59.08 2.92
CA LEU A 16 9.53 -57.81 2.83
C LEU A 16 9.39 -57.19 1.43
N LEU A 17 9.57 -55.85 1.33
CA LEU A 17 10.31 -55.07 0.31
C LEU A 17 9.76 -53.63 0.30
N ALA A 18 10.52 -52.64 0.79
CA ALA A 18 11.45 -51.81 0.01
C ALA A 18 10.76 -50.91 -1.04
N ALA A 19 10.57 -49.64 -0.68
CA ALA A 19 10.39 -48.48 -1.57
C ALA A 19 10.43 -47.22 -0.69
N CYS A 20 10.94 -46.05 -1.06
CA CYS A 20 11.82 -45.58 -2.11
C CYS A 20 12.28 -44.21 -1.57
N GLY A 21 13.55 -43.86 -1.78
CA GLY A 21 14.12 -42.61 -1.29
C GLY A 21 13.27 -41.41 -1.66
N SER A 22 12.89 -40.63 -0.65
CA SER A 22 12.40 -39.27 -0.86
C SER A 22 13.57 -38.47 -1.42
N ALA A 23 13.57 -38.28 -2.74
CA ALA A 23 14.27 -37.18 -3.36
C ALA A 23 13.76 -35.91 -2.69
N ALA A 24 14.62 -35.28 -1.88
CA ALA A 24 14.38 -33.95 -1.37
C ALA A 24 14.19 -33.04 -2.58
N THR A 25 12.96 -32.57 -2.79
CA THR A 25 12.68 -31.48 -3.72
C THR A 25 13.61 -30.34 -3.35
N PRO A 26 14.37 -29.76 -4.29
CA PRO A 26 15.20 -28.62 -3.97
C PRO A 26 14.28 -27.51 -3.46
N THR A 27 14.42 -27.18 -2.18
CA THR A 27 13.84 -25.98 -1.59
C THR A 27 14.41 -24.83 -2.42
N ALA A 28 13.58 -24.26 -3.29
CA ALA A 28 13.93 -23.05 -4.00
C ALA A 28 14.38 -22.04 -2.95
N ALA A 29 15.62 -21.59 -3.04
CA ALA A 29 16.15 -20.58 -2.14
C ALA A 29 15.28 -19.34 -2.30
N SER A 30 14.61 -18.91 -1.22
CA SER A 30 13.92 -17.64 -1.19
C SER A 30 14.94 -16.53 -1.48
N PRO A 31 14.60 -15.54 -2.34
CA PRO A 31 15.41 -14.34 -2.52
C PRO A 31 15.75 -13.71 -1.16
N GLU A 32 16.92 -13.07 -1.03
CA GLU A 32 17.34 -12.38 0.20
C GLU A 32 16.20 -11.49 0.74
N ALA A 33 15.67 -11.90 1.89
CA ALA A 33 14.48 -11.30 2.48
C ALA A 33 14.80 -9.90 3.03
N THR A 34 14.34 -8.87 2.33
CA THR A 34 14.49 -7.47 2.73
C THR A 34 13.18 -7.02 3.40
N GLY A 35 13.04 -7.31 4.68
CA GLY A 35 11.83 -6.98 5.45
C GLY A 35 12.05 -7.02 6.95
N SER A 36 11.20 -6.31 7.70
CA SER A 36 11.25 -6.38 9.17
C SER A 36 11.07 -7.83 9.64
N GLU A 37 11.64 -8.18 10.81
CA GLU A 37 11.43 -9.51 11.40
C GLU A 37 9.94 -9.79 11.62
N THR A 38 9.18 -8.77 12.01
CA THR A 38 7.72 -8.80 12.15
C THR A 38 7.03 -9.17 10.85
N THR A 39 7.34 -8.49 9.74
CA THR A 39 6.72 -8.77 8.43
C THR A 39 7.06 -10.19 7.94
N ARG A 40 8.30 -10.64 8.15
CA ARG A 40 8.69 -12.04 7.83
C ARG A 40 7.92 -13.06 8.67
N ARG A 41 7.66 -12.75 9.95
CA ARG A 41 6.87 -13.63 10.82
C ARG A 41 5.41 -13.73 10.36
N VAL A 42 4.81 -12.61 9.96
CA VAL A 42 3.44 -12.58 9.40
C VAL A 42 3.34 -13.46 8.15
N GLU A 43 4.24 -13.28 7.18
CA GLU A 43 4.28 -14.08 5.94
C GLU A 43 4.42 -15.59 6.18
N ASN A 44 5.23 -16.00 7.17
CA ASN A 44 5.36 -17.40 7.53
C ASN A 44 4.08 -17.98 8.15
N ILE A 45 3.39 -17.22 9.00
CA ILE A 45 2.11 -17.64 9.59
C ILE A 45 1.04 -17.78 8.51
N ILE A 46 0.99 -16.83 7.56
CA ILE A 46 0.07 -16.90 6.41
C ILE A 46 0.34 -18.18 5.61
N ALA A 47 1.61 -18.46 5.30
CA ALA A 47 1.97 -19.65 4.53
C ALA A 47 1.55 -20.96 5.23
N ASP A 48 1.76 -21.06 6.54
CA ASP A 48 1.34 -22.24 7.32
C ASP A 48 -0.19 -22.37 7.36
N CYS A 49 -0.91 -21.26 7.55
CA CYS A 49 -2.37 -21.23 7.53
C CYS A 49 -2.93 -21.63 6.16
N MET A 50 -2.40 -21.08 5.07
CA MET A 50 -2.81 -21.38 3.70
C MET A 50 -2.55 -22.86 3.37
N LYS A 51 -1.40 -23.39 3.77
CA LYS A 51 -1.08 -24.81 3.65
C LYS A 51 -2.09 -25.68 4.42
N GLY A 52 -2.47 -25.29 5.63
CA GLY A 52 -3.50 -25.97 6.43
C GLY A 52 -4.88 -25.97 5.76
N ARG A 53 -5.17 -24.98 4.92
CA ARG A 53 -6.40 -24.87 4.12
C ARG A 53 -6.30 -25.54 2.75
N GLY A 54 -5.17 -26.16 2.43
CA GLY A 54 -4.96 -26.86 1.16
C GLY A 54 -4.57 -25.97 -0.01
N PHE A 55 -4.18 -24.72 0.24
CA PHE A 55 -3.67 -23.80 -0.78
C PHE A 55 -2.14 -23.74 -0.75
N GLN A 56 -1.54 -23.55 -1.93
CA GLN A 56 -0.12 -23.21 -2.03
C GLN A 56 0.05 -21.72 -1.75
N TYR A 57 1.02 -21.37 -0.92
CA TYR A 57 1.41 -19.98 -0.64
C TYR A 57 2.92 -19.93 -0.43
N VAL A 58 3.57 -18.91 -0.98
CA VAL A 58 5.00 -18.66 -0.83
C VAL A 58 5.16 -17.41 0.05
N PRO A 59 5.72 -17.52 1.27
CA PRO A 59 6.01 -16.35 2.09
C PRO A 59 6.81 -15.33 1.30
N PHE A 60 6.31 -14.09 1.23
CA PHE A 60 6.91 -13.07 0.39
C PHE A 60 6.85 -11.71 1.07
N VAL A 61 8.03 -11.19 1.42
CA VAL A 61 8.14 -9.80 1.88
C VAL A 61 8.60 -8.95 0.70
N ALA A 62 7.72 -8.06 0.24
CA ALA A 62 8.09 -7.07 -0.75
C ALA A 62 9.23 -6.19 -0.19
N PRO A 63 10.28 -5.90 -0.98
CA PRO A 63 11.31 -4.97 -0.58
C PRO A 63 10.67 -3.60 -0.30
N PRO A 64 11.21 -2.83 0.65
CA PRO A 64 10.68 -1.51 0.95
C PRO A 64 10.70 -0.64 -0.30
N LEU A 65 9.60 0.08 -0.53
CA LEU A 65 9.50 1.03 -1.62
C LEU A 65 10.57 2.11 -1.42
N ARG A 66 11.61 2.08 -2.26
CA ARG A 66 12.62 3.13 -2.27
C ARG A 66 12.09 4.33 -3.03
N PRO A 67 12.38 5.56 -2.57
CA PRO A 67 12.12 6.75 -3.39
C PRO A 67 12.71 6.57 -4.78
N SER A 68 11.97 7.02 -5.80
CA SER A 68 12.35 6.85 -7.21
C SER A 68 13.69 7.54 -7.55
N SER A 69 14.15 8.47 -6.71
CA SER A 69 15.43 9.16 -6.77
C SER A 69 15.86 9.66 -5.37
N GLU A 70 17.15 10.01 -5.22
CA GLU A 70 17.66 10.66 -4.00
C GLU A 70 16.91 11.97 -3.71
N THR A 71 16.62 12.76 -4.75
CA THR A 71 15.83 13.99 -4.64
C THR A 71 14.43 13.72 -4.08
N ALA A 72 13.75 12.68 -4.56
CA ALA A 72 12.44 12.30 -4.02
C ALA A 72 12.56 11.91 -2.54
N GLY A 73 13.62 11.18 -2.15
CA GLY A 73 13.88 10.83 -0.76
C GLY A 73 14.08 12.05 0.14
N LYS A 74 14.86 13.03 -0.31
CA LYS A 74 15.11 14.29 0.43
C LYS A 74 13.87 15.18 0.54
N ALA A 75 13.02 15.20 -0.49
CA ALA A 75 11.76 15.95 -0.45
C ALA A 75 10.83 15.44 0.69
N LEU A 76 10.81 14.13 0.94
CA LEU A 76 10.04 13.51 2.01
C LEU A 76 10.58 13.79 3.42
N THR A 77 11.79 14.37 3.54
CA THR A 77 12.40 14.71 4.84
C THR A 77 12.48 16.22 5.06
N GLY A 78 11.76 17.02 4.28
CA GLY A 78 11.73 18.47 4.42
C GLY A 78 12.92 19.22 3.80
N ASP A 79 13.75 18.58 2.97
CA ASP A 79 14.79 19.30 2.23
C ASP A 79 14.15 20.28 1.24
N HIS A 80 14.31 21.57 1.51
CA HIS A 80 13.60 22.60 0.78
C HIS A 80 13.95 22.63 -0.72
N ALA A 81 15.21 22.36 -1.10
CA ALA A 81 15.61 22.36 -2.51
C ALA A 81 14.97 21.18 -3.27
N ALA A 82 14.96 20.00 -2.66
CA ALA A 82 14.31 18.82 -3.18
C ALA A 82 12.78 18.97 -3.24
N MET A 83 12.15 19.52 -2.19
CA MET A 83 10.72 19.84 -2.19
C MET A 83 10.36 20.82 -3.29
N ARG A 84 11.19 21.86 -3.51
CA ARG A 84 10.97 22.82 -4.58
C ARG A 84 11.04 22.14 -5.95
N ALA A 85 12.06 21.31 -6.19
CA ALA A 85 12.19 20.57 -7.44
C ALA A 85 10.99 19.63 -7.69
N HIS A 86 10.52 18.94 -6.65
CA HIS A 86 9.33 18.09 -6.71
C HIS A 86 8.07 18.91 -7.03
N ARG A 87 7.77 19.96 -6.25
CA ARG A 87 6.59 20.82 -6.42
C ARG A 87 6.59 21.59 -7.74
N GLN A 88 7.77 21.93 -8.28
CA GLN A 88 7.89 22.58 -9.58
C GLN A 88 7.46 21.70 -10.75
N LYS A 89 7.62 20.37 -10.62
CA LYS A 89 7.20 19.41 -11.64
C LYS A 89 5.79 18.89 -11.40
N GLN A 90 5.47 18.54 -10.15
CA GLN A 90 4.30 17.73 -9.83
C GLN A 90 3.25 18.47 -8.98
N GLY A 91 3.51 19.71 -8.54
CA GLY A 91 2.60 20.40 -7.63
C GLY A 91 2.42 19.63 -6.32
N TYR A 92 1.17 19.29 -5.97
CA TYR A 92 0.79 18.38 -4.88
C TYR A 92 0.52 16.94 -5.38
N GLY A 93 0.67 16.67 -6.67
CA GLY A 93 0.48 15.38 -7.32
C GLY A 93 -0.93 15.12 -7.87
N VAL A 94 -1.92 15.98 -7.61
CA VAL A 94 -3.34 15.72 -7.91
C VAL A 94 -3.58 15.66 -9.42
N PHE A 95 -3.08 16.63 -10.18
CA PHE A 95 -3.20 16.64 -11.64
C PHE A 95 -1.95 16.12 -12.35
N ALA A 96 -0.82 16.01 -11.64
CA ALA A 96 0.43 15.51 -12.20
C ALA A 96 0.29 14.09 -12.76
N ILE A 97 -0.51 13.23 -12.12
CA ILE A 97 -0.75 11.85 -12.56
C ILE A 97 -1.38 11.75 -13.97
N TYR A 98 -2.12 12.77 -14.42
CA TYR A 98 -2.66 12.81 -15.80
C TYR A 98 -1.69 13.42 -16.81
N VAL A 99 -0.74 14.23 -16.33
CA VAL A 99 0.29 14.87 -17.18
C VAL A 99 1.51 13.97 -17.37
N TYR A 100 1.83 13.14 -16.38
CA TYR A 100 2.93 12.19 -16.37
C TYR A 100 2.45 10.76 -16.05
N PRO A 101 1.50 10.20 -16.82
CA PRO A 101 0.80 8.97 -16.45
C PRO A 101 1.70 7.74 -16.31
N GLN A 102 2.74 7.63 -17.14
CA GLN A 102 3.70 6.52 -17.05
C GLN A 102 4.62 6.62 -15.82
N GLU A 103 5.06 7.83 -15.49
CA GLU A 103 5.95 8.07 -14.34
C GLU A 103 5.23 7.90 -13.01
N LEU A 104 3.95 8.30 -12.95
CA LEU A 104 3.15 8.34 -11.73
C LEU A 104 2.13 7.19 -11.64
N GLY A 105 2.13 6.27 -12.60
CA GLY A 105 1.31 5.06 -12.59
C GLY A 105 -0.19 5.36 -12.62
N ASN A 106 -0.64 6.17 -13.57
CA ASN A 106 -2.06 6.44 -13.75
C ASN A 106 -2.81 5.14 -14.09
N PRO A 107 -3.80 4.72 -13.28
CA PRO A 107 -4.49 3.45 -13.49
C PRO A 107 -5.32 3.42 -14.80
N MET A 108 -5.59 4.58 -15.41
CA MET A 108 -6.33 4.69 -16.67
C MET A 108 -5.44 4.55 -17.91
N VAL A 109 -4.12 4.40 -17.74
CA VAL A 109 -3.15 4.30 -18.84
C VAL A 109 -2.37 3.00 -18.70
N GLU A 110 -2.31 2.21 -19.77
CA GLU A 110 -1.49 1.01 -19.79
C GLU A 110 -0.01 1.36 -19.51
N PRO A 111 0.64 0.72 -18.53
CA PRO A 111 2.05 0.93 -18.27
C PRO A 111 2.88 0.57 -19.49
N ASP A 112 3.85 1.41 -19.85
CA ASP A 112 4.84 1.06 -20.86
C ASP A 112 5.78 -0.06 -20.36
N GLU A 113 6.45 -0.76 -21.27
CA GLU A 113 7.37 -1.85 -20.94
C GLU A 113 8.58 -1.40 -20.09
N THR A 114 8.80 -0.07 -19.97
CA THR A 114 9.88 0.53 -19.18
C THR A 114 9.46 0.92 -17.78
N ALA A 115 8.16 0.86 -17.45
CA ALA A 115 7.65 0.97 -16.10
C ALA A 115 8.34 -0.12 -15.25
N LYS A 116 9.23 0.35 -14.36
CA LYS A 116 10.21 -0.47 -13.63
C LYS A 116 9.60 -1.79 -13.15
N PRO A 117 10.37 -2.90 -13.19
CA PRO A 117 9.85 -4.22 -12.86
C PRO A 117 9.16 -4.18 -11.50
N LYS A 118 7.85 -4.43 -11.53
CA LYS A 118 7.07 -4.73 -10.33
C LYS A 118 7.79 -5.88 -9.66
N VAL A 119 8.08 -5.76 -8.37
CA VAL A 119 8.53 -6.92 -7.62
C VAL A 119 7.47 -8.00 -7.84
N VAL A 120 7.86 -9.08 -8.49
CA VAL A 120 6.90 -10.10 -8.91
C VAL A 120 6.61 -10.94 -7.68
N ASP A 121 5.43 -10.73 -7.11
CA ASP A 121 4.93 -11.60 -6.06
C ASP A 121 4.91 -13.05 -6.59
N PRO A 122 5.64 -13.99 -5.94
CA PRO A 122 5.69 -15.38 -6.37
C PRO A 122 4.31 -16.05 -6.34
N ASN A 123 3.36 -15.55 -5.53
CA ASN A 123 2.00 -16.04 -5.46
C ASN A 123 1.17 -15.70 -6.70
N ASN A 124 1.56 -14.71 -7.51
CA ASN A 124 0.85 -14.36 -8.75
C ASN A 124 0.71 -15.56 -9.70
N LYS A 125 1.74 -16.41 -9.80
CA LYS A 125 1.68 -17.63 -10.64
C LYS A 125 0.68 -18.66 -10.11
N ILE A 126 0.54 -18.74 -8.79
CA ILE A 126 -0.45 -19.61 -8.14
C ILE A 126 -1.84 -19.07 -8.45
N ILE A 127 -2.07 -17.80 -8.12
CA ILE A 127 -3.35 -17.11 -8.27
C ILE A 127 -3.87 -17.17 -9.70
N THR A 128 -3.03 -16.82 -10.69
CA THR A 128 -3.41 -16.80 -12.12
C THR A 128 -3.69 -18.18 -12.70
N SER A 129 -3.28 -19.26 -12.04
CA SER A 129 -3.57 -20.64 -12.46
C SER A 129 -4.89 -21.19 -11.94
N LEU A 130 -5.55 -20.48 -11.02
CA LEU A 130 -6.80 -20.90 -10.39
C LEU A 130 -8.00 -20.63 -11.30
N SER A 131 -9.00 -21.53 -11.29
CA SER A 131 -10.33 -21.20 -11.81
C SER A 131 -11.01 -20.12 -10.97
N LYS A 132 -12.04 -19.45 -11.50
CA LYS A 132 -12.77 -18.38 -10.79
C LYS A 132 -13.24 -18.79 -9.38
N SER A 133 -13.78 -20.00 -9.22
CA SER A 133 -14.23 -20.48 -7.90
C SER A 133 -13.07 -20.80 -6.95
N GLN A 134 -11.96 -21.34 -7.48
CA GLN A 134 -10.75 -21.57 -6.70
C GLN A 134 -10.09 -20.25 -6.28
N TYR A 135 -10.09 -19.25 -7.15
CA TYR A 135 -9.60 -17.91 -6.85
C TYR A 135 -10.40 -17.27 -5.71
N ALA A 136 -11.74 -17.31 -5.79
CA ALA A 136 -12.59 -16.78 -4.71
C ALA A 136 -12.31 -17.47 -3.36
N ALA A 137 -12.21 -18.81 -3.36
CA ALA A 137 -11.89 -19.57 -2.15
C ALA A 137 -10.47 -19.30 -1.64
N TYR A 138 -9.51 -19.08 -2.54
CA TYR A 138 -8.13 -18.71 -2.21
C TYR A 138 -8.09 -17.33 -1.52
N ARG A 139 -8.74 -16.31 -2.11
CA ARG A 139 -8.78 -14.96 -1.54
C ARG A 139 -9.47 -14.92 -0.17
N GLU A 140 -10.58 -15.64 -0.02
CA GLU A 140 -11.24 -15.75 1.30
C GLU A 140 -10.34 -16.44 2.34
N ALA A 141 -9.61 -17.49 1.94
CA ALA A 141 -8.65 -18.15 2.82
C ALA A 141 -7.48 -17.23 3.18
N GLU A 142 -6.94 -16.51 2.20
CA GLU A 142 -5.83 -15.58 2.35
C GLU A 142 -6.20 -14.43 3.30
N ASP A 143 -7.34 -13.77 3.11
CA ASP A 143 -7.79 -12.68 3.99
C ASP A 143 -7.93 -13.14 5.44
N ARG A 144 -8.51 -14.33 5.67
CA ARG A 144 -8.62 -14.91 7.02
C ARG A 144 -7.25 -15.26 7.60
N CYS A 145 -6.38 -15.90 6.83
CA CYS A 145 -5.03 -16.24 7.26
C CYS A 145 -4.19 -14.98 7.55
N TYR A 146 -4.37 -13.92 6.77
CA TYR A 146 -3.76 -12.62 6.97
C TYR A 146 -4.23 -11.99 8.28
N ALA A 147 -5.55 -11.96 8.52
CA ALA A 147 -6.13 -11.44 9.75
C ALA A 147 -5.63 -12.18 10.99
N ASP A 148 -5.64 -13.52 10.97
CA ASP A 148 -5.13 -14.36 12.06
C ASP A 148 -3.63 -14.09 12.33
N ALA A 149 -2.83 -13.92 11.27
CA ALA A 149 -1.41 -13.65 11.38
C ALA A 149 -1.14 -12.27 12.02
N ILE A 150 -1.88 -11.24 11.62
CA ILE A 150 -1.77 -9.90 12.21
C ILE A 150 -2.22 -9.91 13.67
N GLU A 151 -3.35 -10.52 14.02
CA GLU A 151 -3.78 -10.62 15.43
C GLU A 151 -2.75 -11.36 16.28
N GLN A 152 -2.15 -12.45 15.76
CA GLN A 152 -1.13 -13.19 16.48
C GLN A 152 0.17 -12.41 16.71
N VAL A 153 0.57 -11.58 15.74
CA VAL A 153 1.87 -10.88 15.77
C VAL A 153 1.77 -9.51 16.47
N THR A 154 0.70 -8.77 16.25
CA THR A 154 0.53 -7.38 16.70
C THR A 154 -0.58 -7.21 17.74
N GLY A 155 -1.46 -8.20 17.90
CA GLY A 155 -2.66 -8.09 18.72
C GLY A 155 -3.77 -7.22 18.11
N LYS A 156 -3.59 -6.72 16.88
CA LYS A 156 -4.60 -5.93 16.14
C LYS A 156 -5.59 -6.86 15.47
N ARG A 157 -6.89 -6.53 15.56
CA ARG A 157 -7.94 -7.23 14.82
C ARG A 157 -8.23 -6.51 13.53
N ILE A 158 -8.16 -7.26 12.43
CA ILE A 158 -8.42 -6.77 11.08
C ILE A 158 -9.34 -7.75 10.33
N GLU A 159 -9.98 -7.30 9.27
CA GLU A 159 -10.84 -8.12 8.40
C GLU A 159 -10.07 -8.69 7.19
N GLY A 160 -8.92 -8.12 6.86
CA GLY A 160 -8.07 -8.50 5.73
C GLY A 160 -7.02 -7.44 5.42
N LEU A 161 -6.32 -7.59 4.29
CA LEU A 161 -5.21 -6.70 3.92
C LEU A 161 -5.62 -5.22 3.80
N PHE A 162 -6.75 -4.93 3.18
CA PHE A 162 -7.21 -3.54 2.99
C PHE A 162 -7.58 -2.85 4.29
N ASP A 163 -8.35 -3.53 5.15
CA ASP A 163 -8.69 -3.03 6.48
C ASP A 163 -7.43 -2.81 7.35
N HIS A 164 -6.41 -3.66 7.18
CA HIS A 164 -5.12 -3.46 7.85
C HIS A 164 -4.47 -2.12 7.50
N PHE A 165 -4.39 -1.79 6.21
CA PHE A 165 -3.84 -0.52 5.75
C PHE A 165 -4.73 0.66 6.20
N GLU A 166 -6.05 0.54 6.06
CA GLU A 166 -6.99 1.59 6.48
C GLU A 166 -6.87 1.91 7.98
N GLN A 167 -6.83 0.88 8.83
CA GLN A 167 -6.64 1.07 10.28
C GLN A 167 -5.29 1.70 10.62
N ALA A 168 -4.22 1.30 9.93
CA ALA A 168 -2.90 1.89 10.13
C ALA A 168 -2.85 3.35 9.70
N GLU A 169 -3.38 3.69 8.51
CA GLU A 169 -3.44 5.06 8.00
C GLU A 169 -4.30 5.96 8.90
N GLU A 170 -5.46 5.48 9.33
CA GLU A 170 -6.34 6.21 10.24
C GLU A 170 -5.69 6.40 11.62
N SER A 171 -4.95 5.41 12.12
CA SER A 171 -4.17 5.53 13.36
C SER A 171 -3.06 6.56 13.21
N ALA A 172 -2.33 6.57 12.08
CA ALA A 172 -1.29 7.56 11.80
C ALA A 172 -1.88 8.96 11.72
N ARG A 173 -3.00 9.14 11.01
CA ARG A 173 -3.72 10.42 10.91
C ARG A 173 -4.15 10.95 12.28
N ARG A 174 -4.84 10.13 13.08
CA ARG A 174 -5.28 10.54 14.43
C ARG A 174 -4.11 10.89 15.34
N THR A 175 -3.03 10.11 15.28
CA THR A 175 -1.82 10.36 16.07
C THR A 175 -1.16 11.67 15.65
N ALA A 176 -1.05 11.93 14.33
CA ALA A 176 -0.54 13.19 13.80
C ALA A 176 -1.41 14.39 14.21
N GLU A 177 -2.73 14.28 14.16
CA GLU A 177 -3.65 15.33 14.63
C GLU A 177 -3.52 15.58 16.13
N GLN A 178 -3.24 14.56 16.94
CA GLN A 178 -3.09 14.72 18.39
C GLN A 178 -1.72 15.32 18.76
N GLU A 179 -0.65 14.81 18.17
CA GLU A 179 0.72 15.18 18.52
C GLU A 179 1.16 16.46 17.80
N LEU A 180 0.98 16.53 16.48
CA LEU A 180 1.50 17.65 15.69
C LEU A 180 0.65 18.91 15.82
N ASP A 181 -0.69 18.79 15.94
CA ASP A 181 -1.53 19.97 16.15
C ASP A 181 -1.47 20.52 17.58
N GLY A 182 -0.94 19.74 18.53
CA GLY A 182 -0.69 20.14 19.90
C GLY A 182 0.72 20.70 20.15
N ASP A 183 1.64 20.52 19.19
CA ASP A 183 3.02 20.99 19.29
C ASP A 183 3.08 22.52 19.14
N ALA A 184 3.59 23.21 20.16
CA ALA A 184 3.58 24.66 20.22
C ALA A 184 4.41 25.32 19.09
N GLU A 185 5.55 24.73 18.73
CA GLU A 185 6.41 25.25 17.68
C GLU A 185 5.75 25.07 16.31
N LEU A 186 5.19 23.90 16.05
CA LEU A 186 4.47 23.64 14.80
C LEU A 186 3.22 24.52 14.66
N VAL A 187 2.50 24.78 15.75
CA VAL A 187 1.33 25.68 15.75
C VAL A 187 1.74 27.11 15.38
N GLU A 188 2.84 27.63 15.94
CA GLU A 188 3.35 28.96 15.60
C GLU A 188 3.80 29.03 14.13
N LEU A 189 4.55 28.03 13.66
CA LEU A 189 5.02 27.94 12.27
C LEU A 189 3.83 27.83 11.29
N ALA A 190 2.85 27.00 11.59
CA ALA A 190 1.64 26.84 10.80
C ALA A 190 0.82 28.15 10.72
N ALA A 191 0.73 28.90 11.83
CA ALA A 191 0.10 30.22 11.85
C ALA A 191 0.84 31.25 11.00
N ALA A 192 2.17 31.24 11.00
CA ALA A 192 3.00 32.08 10.15
C ALA A 192 2.81 31.74 8.65
N THR A 193 2.82 30.46 8.30
CA THR A 193 2.54 29.97 6.94
C THR A 193 1.15 30.39 6.49
N ALA A 194 0.13 30.19 7.32
CA ALA A 194 -1.25 30.59 7.06
C ALA A 194 -1.36 32.09 6.77
N SER A 195 -0.67 32.93 7.55
CA SER A 195 -0.68 34.39 7.39
C SER A 195 -0.03 34.81 6.06
N CYS A 196 1.10 34.21 5.71
CA CYS A 196 1.77 34.45 4.42
C CYS A 196 0.89 34.04 3.23
N LEU A 197 0.25 32.87 3.30
CA LEU A 197 -0.67 32.38 2.27
C LEU A 197 -1.89 33.30 2.10
N LYS A 198 -2.49 33.74 3.21
CA LYS A 198 -3.61 34.71 3.18
C LYS A 198 -3.19 36.04 2.55
N ALA A 199 -2.00 36.55 2.86
CA ALA A 199 -1.48 37.77 2.24
C ALA A 199 -1.26 37.63 0.72
N LYS A 200 -1.02 36.41 0.23
CA LYS A 200 -0.96 36.08 -1.20
C LYS A 200 -2.33 35.82 -1.83
N GLY A 201 -3.42 35.90 -1.06
CA GLY A 201 -4.80 35.72 -1.53
C GLY A 201 -5.30 34.27 -1.50
N TYR A 202 -4.61 33.35 -0.85
CA TYR A 202 -5.08 31.96 -0.70
C TYR A 202 -6.07 31.85 0.46
N SER A 203 -7.11 31.02 0.27
CA SER A 203 -8.00 30.63 1.37
C SER A 203 -7.28 29.65 2.30
N VAL A 204 -7.35 29.91 3.60
CA VAL A 204 -6.75 29.08 4.66
C VAL A 204 -7.78 28.88 5.77
N PRO A 205 -8.53 27.75 5.75
CA PRO A 205 -9.67 27.52 6.64
C PRO A 205 -9.27 27.12 8.07
N SER A 206 -8.04 26.67 8.26
CA SER A 206 -7.51 26.22 9.56
C SER A 206 -6.02 26.60 9.66
N THR A 207 -5.55 26.84 10.88
CA THR A 207 -4.13 27.05 11.19
C THR A 207 -3.52 25.86 11.93
N LYS A 208 -4.25 24.74 12.03
CA LYS A 208 -3.70 23.50 12.56
C LYS A 208 -2.57 22.99 11.65
N PRO A 209 -1.41 22.58 12.19
CA PRO A 209 -0.30 22.00 11.45
C PRO A 209 -0.70 20.99 10.38
N THR A 210 -1.44 19.94 10.74
CA THR A 210 -1.90 18.91 9.80
C THR A 210 -2.75 19.49 8.66
N ALA A 211 -3.66 20.41 8.99
CA ALA A 211 -4.52 21.07 8.00
C ALA A 211 -3.75 22.04 7.08
N ILE A 212 -2.69 22.69 7.57
CA ILE A 212 -1.81 23.51 6.73
C ILE A 212 -1.03 22.61 5.76
N ALA A 213 -0.51 21.48 6.24
CA ALA A 213 0.24 20.54 5.41
C ALA A 213 -0.62 19.93 4.29
N SER A 214 -1.91 19.64 4.54
CA SER A 214 -2.81 19.02 3.57
C SER A 214 -3.59 20.01 2.69
N ARG A 215 -3.69 21.29 3.07
CA ARG A 215 -4.51 22.35 2.44
C ARG A 215 -4.47 22.30 0.91
N GLY A 216 -3.27 22.34 0.35
CA GLY A 216 -3.06 22.43 -1.09
C GLY A 216 -3.62 21.22 -1.83
N ARG A 217 -3.24 20.02 -1.38
CA ARG A 217 -3.74 18.76 -1.94
C ARG A 217 -5.26 18.67 -1.83
N GLU A 218 -5.84 18.91 -0.65
CA GLU A 218 -7.29 18.85 -0.44
C GLU A 218 -8.07 19.82 -1.33
N ARG A 219 -7.54 21.04 -1.52
CA ARG A 219 -8.11 22.03 -2.44
C ARG A 219 -8.17 21.51 -3.88
N PHE A 220 -7.08 20.95 -4.38
CA PHE A 220 -7.03 20.46 -5.77
C PHE A 220 -7.80 19.15 -5.93
N GLU A 221 -7.84 18.28 -4.91
CA GLU A 221 -8.72 17.12 -4.87
C GLU A 221 -10.20 17.53 -4.94
N ALA A 222 -10.60 18.61 -4.25
CA ALA A 222 -11.95 19.15 -4.34
C ALA A 222 -12.28 19.72 -5.73
N VAL A 223 -11.27 20.23 -6.46
CA VAL A 223 -11.42 20.63 -7.87
C VAL A 223 -11.54 19.40 -8.78
N LYS A 224 -10.75 18.34 -8.53
CA LYS A 224 -10.73 17.11 -9.32
C LYS A 224 -12.03 16.31 -9.17
N ARG A 225 -12.53 16.15 -7.95
CA ARG A 225 -13.68 15.30 -7.60
C ARG A 225 -14.92 15.47 -8.50
N PRO A 226 -15.44 16.68 -8.78
CA PRO A 226 -16.63 16.84 -9.63
C PRO A 226 -16.38 16.52 -11.11
N MET A 227 -15.13 16.30 -11.52
CA MET A 227 -14.77 15.86 -12.87
C MET A 227 -14.74 14.34 -13.00
N GLY A 228 -14.76 13.62 -11.86
CA GLY A 228 -14.60 12.17 -11.83
C GLY A 228 -15.80 11.43 -12.37
N GLU A 229 -15.54 10.42 -13.19
CA GLU A 229 -16.52 9.41 -13.58
C GLU A 229 -16.21 8.11 -12.85
N LYS A 230 -17.22 7.25 -12.65
CA LYS A 230 -17.00 5.94 -12.03
C LYS A 230 -15.96 5.18 -12.84
N ILE A 231 -14.91 4.72 -12.19
CA ILE A 231 -13.91 3.85 -12.83
C ILE A 231 -14.62 2.58 -13.32
N PRO A 232 -14.36 2.11 -14.56
CA PRO A 232 -14.90 0.86 -15.07
C PRO A 232 -14.67 -0.32 -14.13
N ASP A 233 -15.66 -1.22 -14.02
CA ASP A 233 -15.64 -2.33 -13.04
C ASP A 233 -14.43 -3.27 -13.24
N ASP A 234 -13.96 -3.46 -14.48
CA ASP A 234 -12.77 -4.25 -14.81
C ASP A 234 -11.46 -3.60 -14.31
N VAL A 235 -11.38 -2.27 -14.38
CA VAL A 235 -10.27 -1.51 -13.80
C VAL A 235 -10.36 -1.52 -12.27
N ALA A 236 -11.57 -1.42 -11.69
CA ALA A 236 -11.78 -1.50 -10.25
C ALA A 236 -11.42 -2.89 -9.67
N GLU A 237 -11.81 -3.98 -10.35
CA GLU A 237 -11.47 -5.37 -10.01
C GLU A 237 -9.94 -5.58 -10.09
N GLY A 238 -9.28 -5.04 -11.12
CA GLY A 238 -7.82 -5.06 -11.25
C GLY A 238 -7.07 -4.29 -10.15
N LEU A 239 -7.75 -3.39 -9.44
CA LEU A 239 -7.22 -2.64 -8.29
C LEU A 239 -7.56 -3.31 -6.94
N GLY A 240 -8.26 -4.46 -6.95
CA GLY A 240 -8.72 -5.15 -5.74
C GLY A 240 -9.76 -4.35 -4.95
N ALA A 241 -10.43 -3.38 -5.58
CA ALA A 241 -11.35 -2.45 -4.94
C ALA A 241 -12.80 -2.98 -4.99
N ASP A 242 -13.06 -4.14 -4.41
CA ASP A 242 -14.38 -4.79 -4.52
C ASP A 242 -15.51 -4.04 -3.77
N LYS A 243 -15.26 -2.89 -3.13
CA LYS A 243 -16.22 -2.23 -2.23
C LYS A 243 -16.25 -0.69 -2.23
N VAL A 244 -15.43 0.00 -3.02
CA VAL A 244 -15.46 1.48 -3.06
C VAL A 244 -15.62 1.95 -4.50
N GLU A 245 -16.76 2.58 -4.81
CA GLU A 245 -16.93 3.28 -6.08
C GLU A 245 -15.87 4.37 -6.17
N ARG A 246 -14.87 4.13 -7.01
CA ARG A 246 -13.78 5.07 -7.24
C ARG A 246 -14.15 5.94 -8.44
N TYR A 247 -13.97 7.24 -8.28
CA TYR A 247 -14.24 8.23 -9.32
C TYR A 247 -12.94 8.93 -9.70
N GLU A 248 -12.53 8.80 -10.95
CA GLU A 248 -11.35 9.47 -11.48
C GLU A 248 -11.74 10.13 -12.81
N PRO A 249 -11.28 11.37 -13.07
CA PRO A 249 -11.55 12.01 -14.34
C PRO A 249 -10.72 11.38 -15.46
N ASN A 250 -11.30 11.28 -16.66
CA ASN A 250 -10.59 10.87 -17.87
C ASN A 250 -10.00 12.09 -18.59
N LEU A 251 -8.94 12.68 -18.03
CA LEU A 251 -8.27 13.86 -18.60
C LEU A 251 -7.13 13.44 -19.54
N THR A 252 -7.08 14.05 -20.73
CA THR A 252 -5.85 14.03 -21.54
C THR A 252 -4.75 14.87 -20.90
N VAL A 253 -3.51 14.69 -21.35
CA VAL A 253 -2.36 15.49 -20.91
C VAL A 253 -2.62 16.99 -21.10
N GLU A 254 -3.18 17.38 -22.24
CA GLU A 254 -3.49 18.78 -22.58
C GLU A 254 -4.60 19.35 -21.70
N GLN A 255 -5.61 18.55 -21.35
CA GLN A 255 -6.69 18.96 -20.47
C GLN A 255 -6.24 19.11 -19.02
N ALA A 256 -5.34 18.25 -18.56
CA ALA A 256 -4.83 18.27 -17.19
C ALA A 256 -3.78 19.37 -16.96
N ARG A 257 -3.01 19.76 -17.98
CA ARG A 257 -1.87 20.69 -17.84
C ARG A 257 -2.24 22.05 -17.25
N PRO A 258 -3.35 22.73 -17.63
CA PRO A 258 -3.76 23.98 -16.97
C PRO A 258 -4.12 23.82 -15.48
N TYR A 259 -4.55 22.64 -15.04
CA TYR A 259 -4.78 22.35 -13.63
C TYR A 259 -3.46 22.16 -12.90
N LEU A 260 -2.55 21.38 -13.49
CA LEU A 260 -1.20 21.20 -12.96
C LEU A 260 -0.44 22.54 -12.85
N ASP A 261 -0.54 23.44 -13.84
CA ASP A 261 0.13 24.74 -13.77
C ASP A 261 -0.36 25.58 -12.58
N ARG A 262 -1.66 25.53 -12.29
CA ARG A 262 -2.25 26.19 -11.10
C ARG A 262 -1.81 25.51 -9.81
N GLU A 263 -1.74 24.18 -9.81
CA GLU A 263 -1.29 23.36 -8.70
C GLU A 263 0.18 23.64 -8.35
N VAL A 264 1.05 23.65 -9.36
CA VAL A 264 2.49 23.99 -9.23
C VAL A 264 2.66 25.40 -8.67
N LYS A 265 1.91 26.38 -9.17
CA LYS A 265 1.97 27.76 -8.65
C LYS A 265 1.61 27.81 -7.17
N ASP A 266 0.48 27.20 -6.78
CA ASP A 266 0.03 27.15 -5.39
C ASP A 266 1.06 26.42 -4.52
N ALA A 267 1.54 25.25 -4.94
CA ALA A 267 2.54 24.46 -4.22
C ALA A 267 3.87 25.20 -4.01
N LEU A 268 4.32 25.99 -4.98
CA LEU A 268 5.54 26.80 -4.83
C LEU A 268 5.35 27.99 -3.90
N ASP A 269 4.20 28.67 -3.95
CA ASP A 269 3.87 29.75 -3.00
C ASP A 269 3.73 29.23 -1.57
N ASP A 270 3.10 28.07 -1.42
CA ASP A 270 2.95 27.35 -0.17
C ASP A 270 4.29 26.91 0.42
N LEU A 271 5.19 26.37 -0.39
CA LEU A 271 6.55 26.01 0.05
C LEU A 271 7.33 27.25 0.48
N ALA A 272 7.20 28.35 -0.27
CA ALA A 272 7.87 29.59 0.06
C ALA A 272 7.36 30.19 1.39
N CYS A 273 6.05 30.11 1.66
CA CYS A 273 5.46 30.54 2.93
C CYS A 273 5.72 29.58 4.09
N GLY A 274 5.88 28.29 3.80
CA GLY A 274 5.99 27.21 4.77
C GLY A 274 7.37 26.60 4.90
N LYS A 275 8.44 27.29 4.48
CA LYS A 275 9.80 26.73 4.48
C LYS A 275 10.19 26.12 5.83
N ASP A 276 10.07 26.90 6.90
CA ASP A 276 10.47 26.45 8.24
C ASP A 276 9.44 25.47 8.82
N PHE A 277 8.15 25.68 8.51
CA PHE A 277 7.07 24.75 8.84
C PHE A 277 7.34 23.33 8.30
N TYR A 278 7.62 23.18 7.00
CA TYR A 278 7.84 21.86 6.39
C TYR A 278 9.16 21.21 6.83
N ALA A 279 10.17 22.00 7.16
CA ALA A 279 11.42 21.49 7.72
C ALA A 279 11.21 20.82 9.09
N ALA A 280 10.30 21.35 9.91
CA ALA A 280 9.94 20.78 11.21
C ALA A 280 8.85 19.68 11.09
N PHE A 281 7.81 19.93 10.30
CA PHE A 281 6.61 19.08 10.22
C PHE A 281 6.88 17.72 9.57
N LEU A 282 7.58 17.67 8.44
CA LEU A 282 7.72 16.42 7.66
C LEU A 282 8.53 15.33 8.38
N PRO A 283 9.68 15.64 9.04
CA PRO A 283 10.36 14.63 9.86
C PRO A 283 9.48 14.10 10.99
N ALA A 284 8.75 14.98 11.69
CA ALA A 284 7.87 14.60 12.80
C ALA A 284 6.70 13.72 12.32
N GLN A 285 6.05 14.09 11.22
CA GLN A 285 5.00 13.28 10.60
C GLN A 285 5.52 11.89 10.19
N ARG A 286 6.70 11.84 9.56
CA ARG A 286 7.31 10.58 9.15
C ARG A 286 7.62 9.67 10.35
N GLU A 287 8.08 10.23 11.47
CA GLU A 287 8.32 9.46 12.67
C GLU A 287 7.03 8.80 13.20
N ILE A 288 5.91 9.54 13.19
CA ILE A 288 4.59 9.03 13.56
C ILE A 288 4.16 7.90 12.63
N GLU A 289 4.24 8.11 11.31
CA GLU A 289 3.89 7.09 10.31
C GLU A 289 4.72 5.80 10.52
N GLN A 290 6.03 5.94 10.69
CA GLN A 290 6.92 4.80 10.92
C GLN A 290 6.63 4.09 12.23
N ARG A 291 6.28 4.83 13.29
CA ARG A 291 5.88 4.25 14.58
C ARG A 291 4.60 3.45 14.45
N VAL A 292 3.57 4.04 13.84
CA VAL A 292 2.29 3.36 13.62
C VAL A 292 2.46 2.15 12.70
N HIS A 293 3.22 2.26 11.62
CA HIS A 293 3.50 1.12 10.74
C HIS A 293 4.15 -0.04 11.51
N ARG A 294 5.13 0.24 12.36
CA ARG A 294 5.74 -0.79 13.23
C ARG A 294 4.72 -1.42 14.19
N ASP A 295 3.85 -0.61 14.79
CA ASP A 295 2.80 -1.09 15.70
C ASP A 295 1.77 -2.00 15.01
N PHE A 296 1.59 -1.81 13.70
CA PHE A 296 0.76 -2.64 12.83
C PHE A 296 1.58 -3.74 12.10
N GLY A 297 2.89 -3.86 12.35
CA GLY A 297 3.73 -4.87 11.68
C GLY A 297 3.96 -4.64 10.19
N LEU A 298 3.63 -3.44 9.70
CA LEU A 298 3.93 -2.96 8.36
C LEU A 298 5.39 -2.52 8.26
N SER A 299 5.95 -2.62 7.06
CA SER A 299 7.28 -2.07 6.80
C SER A 299 7.21 -0.53 6.66
N PRO A 300 8.13 0.21 7.29
CA PRO A 300 8.22 1.66 7.21
C PRO A 300 8.86 2.18 5.90
#